data_AF-A0A0B1TG28-F1
#
_entry.id   AF-A0A0B1TG28-F1
#
_cell.length_a   1.000
_cell.length_b   1.000
_cell.length_c   1.000
_cell.angle_alpha   90.00
_cell.angle_beta   90.00
_cell.angle_gamma   90.00
#
_symmetry.space_group_name_H-M   'P 1'
#
loop_
_entity.id
_entity.type
_entity.pdbx_description
1 polymer ?
#
loop_
_entity_poly.entity_id
_entity_poly.type
_entity_poly.pdbx_seq_one_letter_code
_entity_poly.pdbx_strand_id
1 'polypeptide(L)'
;MELSDTALFQIAKCLRSAGCRVRLLSFELTSLASVSPSALLQFVHDVAPADIVFRMVRGCTREHFGAEMCRFIVTRRFFSVSELVDSQSNDVPLSVDDAILGELSASTFQMATPSSITVDGLRSFIKAFASGTRSLVAASIKTSFPLRGVTFPSAGKAKISIVNEKTINISSMATPQAVC
;
A
#
# COMPACT_ATOMS: atom_id res chain seq x y z
N MET A 1 3.82 11.24 -18.76
CA MET A 1 2.46 11.27 -19.36
C MET A 1 1.54 11.96 -18.38
N GLU A 2 0.71 12.87 -18.83
CA GLU A 2 -0.25 13.58 -17.98
C GLU A 2 -1.59 12.85 -18.04
N LEU A 3 -2.05 12.31 -16.91
CA LEU A 3 -3.38 11.72 -16.82
C LEU A 3 -4.41 12.82 -16.53
N SER A 4 -5.64 12.60 -16.97
CA SER A 4 -6.78 13.45 -16.66
C SER A 4 -8.00 12.63 -16.28
N ASP A 5 -8.97 13.27 -15.64
CA ASP A 5 -10.26 12.65 -15.29
C ASP A 5 -10.95 12.01 -16.51
N THR A 6 -10.90 12.71 -17.65
CA THR A 6 -11.46 12.22 -18.90
C THR A 6 -10.72 10.98 -19.40
N ALA A 7 -9.39 10.96 -19.32
CA ALA A 7 -8.60 9.80 -19.73
C ALA A 7 -8.92 8.58 -18.86
N LEU A 8 -8.98 8.74 -17.53
CA LEU A 8 -9.33 7.66 -16.60
C LEU A 8 -10.73 7.11 -16.89
N PHE A 9 -11.72 7.99 -17.07
CA PHE A 9 -13.09 7.59 -17.39
C PHE A 9 -13.16 6.78 -18.69
N GLN A 10 -12.48 7.22 -19.76
CA GLN A 10 -12.49 6.49 -21.03
C GLN A 10 -11.79 5.12 -20.90
N ILE A 11 -10.67 5.05 -20.16
CA ILE A 11 -9.98 3.78 -19.91
C ILE A 11 -10.92 2.80 -19.17
N ALA A 12 -11.55 3.25 -18.08
CA ALA A 12 -12.49 2.40 -17.32
C ALA A 12 -13.67 1.94 -18.18
N LYS A 13 -14.25 2.84 -18.99
CA LYS A 13 -15.33 2.51 -19.92
C LYS A 13 -14.89 1.45 -20.94
N CYS A 14 -13.72 1.60 -21.55
CA CYS A 14 -13.18 0.65 -22.51
C CYS A 14 -12.96 -0.73 -21.87
N LEU A 15 -12.31 -0.78 -20.70
CA LEU A 15 -12.07 -2.03 -19.97
C LEU A 15 -13.37 -2.76 -19.63
N ARG A 16 -14.37 -2.02 -19.15
CA ARG A 16 -15.70 -2.56 -18.85
C ARG A 16 -16.41 -3.09 -20.09
N SER A 17 -16.38 -2.32 -21.18
CA SER A 17 -17.04 -2.70 -22.44
C SER A 17 -16.42 -3.96 -23.05
N ALA A 18 -15.12 -4.16 -22.88
CA ALA A 18 -14.41 -5.36 -23.31
C ALA A 18 -14.55 -6.55 -22.33
N GLY A 19 -15.19 -6.37 -21.17
CA GLY A 19 -15.28 -7.42 -20.13
C GLY A 19 -13.93 -7.78 -19.51
N CYS A 20 -12.93 -6.89 -19.59
CA CYS A 20 -11.59 -7.16 -19.11
C CYS A 20 -11.53 -7.19 -17.57
N ARG A 21 -10.81 -8.17 -17.02
CA ARG A 21 -10.42 -8.18 -15.60
C ARG A 21 -8.98 -7.70 -15.48
N VAL A 22 -8.78 -6.57 -14.81
CA VAL A 22 -7.43 -6.02 -14.62
C VAL A 22 -6.73 -6.76 -13.49
N ARG A 23 -5.62 -7.42 -13.83
CA ARG A 23 -4.80 -8.14 -12.85
C ARG A 23 -3.93 -7.18 -12.05
N LEU A 24 -3.25 -6.27 -12.74
CA LEU A 24 -2.33 -5.28 -12.19
C LEU A 24 -2.69 -3.92 -12.76
N LEU A 25 -2.86 -2.94 -11.88
CA LEU A 25 -2.93 -1.53 -12.24
C LEU A 25 -1.68 -0.83 -11.68
N SER A 26 -0.87 -0.24 -12.55
CA SER A 26 0.34 0.49 -12.14
C SER A 26 0.30 1.93 -12.63
N PHE A 27 0.55 2.85 -11.71
CA PHE A 27 0.86 4.25 -11.97
C PHE A 27 2.34 4.46 -11.68
N GLU A 28 3.14 4.50 -12.74
CA GLU A 28 4.59 4.68 -12.67
C GLU A 28 4.99 5.91 -13.47
N LEU A 29 5.87 6.75 -12.91
CA LEU A 29 6.46 7.91 -13.61
C LEU A 29 5.38 8.83 -14.24
N THR A 30 4.28 9.02 -13.52
CA THR A 30 3.07 9.66 -14.03
C THR A 30 2.67 10.85 -13.17
N SER A 31 1.96 11.82 -13.75
CA SER A 31 1.41 12.97 -13.04
C SER A 31 -0.10 12.83 -12.86
N LEU A 32 -0.58 13.12 -11.65
CA LEU A 32 -1.99 13.26 -11.28
C LEU A 32 -2.42 14.72 -11.14
N ALA A 33 -1.61 15.69 -11.58
CA ALA A 33 -1.92 17.12 -11.43
C ALA A 33 -3.26 17.53 -12.08
N SER A 34 -3.66 16.84 -13.14
CA SER A 34 -4.94 17.04 -13.87
C SER A 34 -5.97 15.95 -13.56
N VAL A 35 -5.73 15.17 -12.50
CA VAL A 35 -6.66 14.15 -11.99
C VAL A 35 -7.23 14.64 -10.67
N SER A 36 -8.54 14.56 -10.50
CA SER A 36 -9.18 14.83 -9.21
C SER A 36 -9.13 13.60 -8.30
N PRO A 37 -9.09 13.78 -6.97
CA PRO A 37 -9.11 12.66 -6.02
C PRO A 37 -10.31 11.72 -6.23
N SER A 38 -11.49 12.28 -6.51
CA SER A 38 -12.71 11.51 -6.75
C SER A 38 -12.66 10.72 -8.05
N ALA A 39 -12.10 11.29 -9.12
CA ALA A 39 -11.95 10.57 -10.38
C ALA A 39 -10.97 9.40 -10.26
N LEU A 40 -9.84 9.58 -9.56
CA LEU A 40 -8.91 8.49 -9.29
C LEU A 40 -9.57 7.37 -8.47
N LEU A 41 -10.29 7.74 -7.40
CA LEU A 41 -10.99 6.78 -6.55
C LEU A 41 -12.05 6.01 -7.34
N GLN A 42 -12.90 6.70 -8.09
CA GLN A 42 -13.91 6.08 -8.94
C GLN A 42 -13.27 5.13 -9.96
N PHE A 43 -12.16 5.55 -10.58
CA PHE A 43 -11.43 4.73 -11.54
C PHE A 43 -10.92 3.42 -10.93
N VAL A 44 -10.26 3.46 -9.76
CA VAL A 44 -9.75 2.22 -9.14
C VAL A 44 -10.88 1.29 -8.70
N HIS A 45 -12.03 1.83 -8.29
CA HIS A 45 -13.22 1.05 -7.98
C HIS A 45 -13.84 0.40 -9.22
N ASP A 46 -13.95 1.15 -10.31
CA ASP A 46 -14.51 0.66 -11.58
C ASP A 46 -13.63 -0.42 -12.23
N VAL A 47 -12.32 -0.26 -12.13
CA VAL A 47 -11.34 -1.22 -12.67
C VAL A 47 -11.16 -2.42 -11.75
N ALA A 48 -11.32 -2.22 -10.44
CA ALA A 48 -11.20 -3.22 -9.39
C ALA A 48 -9.97 -4.16 -9.54
N PRO A 49 -8.74 -3.61 -9.71
CA PRO A 49 -7.58 -4.45 -9.93
C PRO A 49 -7.29 -5.35 -8.73
N ALA A 50 -6.71 -6.53 -9.00
CA ALA A 50 -6.28 -7.44 -7.94
C ALA A 50 -4.99 -6.97 -7.26
N ASP A 51 -4.07 -6.39 -8.05
CA ASP A 51 -2.78 -5.86 -7.61
C ASP A 51 -2.68 -4.38 -8.01
N ILE A 52 -2.14 -3.52 -7.14
CA ILE A 52 -2.02 -2.07 -7.42
C ILE A 52 -0.64 -1.51 -7.09
N VAL A 53 -0.11 -0.65 -7.96
CA VAL A 53 1.19 0.00 -7.76
C VAL A 53 1.07 1.49 -8.01
N PHE A 54 1.59 2.28 -7.08
CA PHE A 54 1.83 3.71 -7.23
C PHE A 54 3.30 3.98 -6.95
N ARG A 55 4.04 4.41 -7.97
CA ARG A 55 5.47 4.69 -7.85
C ARG A 55 5.87 5.93 -8.62
N MET A 56 6.61 6.83 -7.96
CA MET A 56 7.10 8.07 -8.58
C MET A 56 5.96 8.87 -9.21
N VAL A 57 4.87 9.04 -8.44
CA VAL A 57 3.65 9.72 -8.89
C VAL A 57 3.71 11.17 -8.42
N ARG A 58 3.57 12.11 -9.36
CA ARG A 58 3.67 13.56 -9.10
C ARG A 58 2.32 14.25 -9.15
N GLY A 59 2.26 15.47 -8.61
CA GLY A 59 1.03 16.28 -8.62
C GLY A 59 -0.08 15.67 -7.76
N CYS A 60 0.28 14.79 -6.82
CA CYS A 60 -0.67 14.21 -5.89
C CYS A 60 -1.06 15.24 -4.82
N THR A 61 -2.22 15.04 -4.21
CA THR A 61 -2.61 15.73 -2.99
C THR A 61 -2.90 14.72 -1.89
N ARG A 62 -3.07 15.17 -0.64
CA ARG A 62 -3.42 14.26 0.46
C ARG A 62 -4.75 13.55 0.23
N GLU A 63 -5.68 14.22 -0.43
CA GLU A 63 -7.02 13.69 -0.73
C GLU A 63 -6.96 12.52 -1.72
N HIS A 64 -6.01 12.52 -2.66
CA HIS A 64 -5.78 11.39 -3.57
C HIS A 64 -5.49 10.09 -2.82
N PHE A 65 -4.75 10.20 -1.71
CA PHE A 65 -4.39 9.08 -0.83
C PHE A 65 -5.06 9.23 0.55
N GLY A 66 -6.31 9.69 0.53
CA GLY A 66 -7.19 9.76 1.69
C GLY A 66 -7.57 8.38 2.23
N ALA A 67 -8.31 8.35 3.34
CA ALA A 67 -8.66 7.12 4.04
C ALA A 67 -9.41 6.11 3.16
N GLU A 68 -10.33 6.58 2.30
CA GLU A 68 -11.12 5.70 1.42
C GLU A 68 -10.25 5.00 0.36
N MET A 69 -9.38 5.76 -0.33
CA MET A 69 -8.39 5.20 -1.23
C MET A 69 -7.46 4.22 -0.50
N CYS A 70 -6.99 4.57 0.70
CA CYS A 70 -6.12 3.70 1.47
C CYS A 70 -6.81 2.40 1.88
N ARG A 71 -8.07 2.42 2.31
CA ARG A 71 -8.88 1.22 2.57
C ARG A 71 -9.02 0.35 1.31
N PHE A 72 -9.25 0.97 0.15
CA PHE A 72 -9.27 0.24 -1.11
C PHE A 72 -7.92 -0.45 -1.41
N ILE A 73 -6.80 0.25 -1.21
CA ILE A 73 -5.45 -0.26 -1.48
C ILE A 73 -5.10 -1.42 -0.55
N VAL A 74 -5.32 -1.30 0.77
CA VAL A 74 -4.90 -2.33 1.75
C VAL A 74 -5.69 -3.63 1.66
N THR A 75 -6.85 -3.60 0.97
CA THR A 75 -7.68 -4.79 0.70
C THR A 75 -7.28 -5.54 -0.58
N ARG A 76 -6.34 -5.00 -1.36
CA ARG A 76 -5.84 -5.68 -2.57
C ARG A 76 -5.00 -6.89 -2.21
N ARG A 77 -4.81 -7.80 -3.17
CA ARG A 77 -3.98 -9.00 -2.96
C ARG A 77 -2.49 -8.63 -2.83
N PHE A 78 -2.07 -7.67 -3.63
CA PHE A 78 -0.75 -7.04 -3.57
C PHE A 78 -0.89 -5.53 -3.74
N PHE A 79 -0.08 -4.77 -3.00
CA PHE A 79 0.09 -3.36 -3.31
C PHE A 79 1.51 -2.84 -3.04
N SER A 80 1.94 -1.84 -3.81
CA SER A 80 3.17 -1.11 -3.54
C SER A 80 2.93 0.38 -3.73
N VAL A 81 3.22 1.16 -2.70
CA VAL A 81 3.15 2.62 -2.76
C VAL A 81 4.51 3.20 -2.36
N SER A 82 5.10 3.98 -3.26
CA SER A 82 6.38 4.64 -3.05
C SER A 82 6.47 5.96 -3.79
N GLU A 83 7.15 6.95 -3.22
CA GLU A 83 7.54 8.19 -3.92
C GLU A 83 6.32 8.93 -4.50
N LEU A 84 5.38 9.29 -3.61
CA LEU A 84 4.26 10.17 -3.93
C LEU A 84 4.65 11.61 -3.62
N VAL A 85 4.58 12.50 -4.61
CA VAL A 85 4.93 13.90 -4.42
C VAL A 85 3.86 14.85 -4.95
N ASP A 86 3.74 16.00 -4.29
CA ASP A 86 2.83 17.07 -4.71
C ASP A 86 3.43 17.94 -5.83
N SER A 87 2.75 19.02 -6.20
CA SER A 87 3.22 19.97 -7.21
C SER A 87 4.46 20.76 -6.79
N GLN A 88 4.77 20.79 -5.49
CA GLN A 88 5.93 21.45 -4.90
C GLN A 88 7.07 20.47 -4.59
N SER A 89 6.96 19.21 -5.02
CA SER A 89 7.92 18.13 -4.75
C SER A 89 8.04 17.73 -3.28
N ASN A 90 7.03 18.01 -2.45
CA ASN A 90 6.95 17.49 -1.10
C ASN A 90 6.35 16.08 -1.09
N ASP A 91 6.80 15.25 -0.15
CA ASP A 91 6.21 13.93 0.09
C ASP A 91 4.72 14.04 0.47
N VAL A 92 3.88 13.29 -0.24
CA VAL A 92 2.45 13.15 0.09
C VAL A 92 2.25 11.89 0.92
N PRO A 93 1.81 12.01 2.19
CA PRO A 93 1.63 10.84 3.06
C PRO A 93 0.42 9.99 2.65
N LEU A 94 0.49 8.70 2.96
CA LEU A 94 -0.65 7.81 2.97
C LEU A 94 -1.50 8.07 4.21
N SER A 95 -2.82 8.19 4.03
CA SER A 95 -3.78 8.23 5.14
C SER A 95 -4.04 6.83 5.70
N VAL A 96 -2.97 6.09 6.04
CA VAL A 96 -3.03 4.81 6.74
C VAL A 96 -2.70 5.07 8.21
N ASP A 97 -3.66 4.81 9.08
CA ASP A 97 -3.52 4.79 10.52
C ASP A 97 -3.58 3.35 11.06
N ASP A 98 -3.61 3.19 12.38
CA ASP A 98 -3.66 1.88 13.01
C ASP A 98 -4.96 1.12 12.69
N ALA A 99 -6.07 1.83 12.47
CA ALA A 99 -7.35 1.22 12.12
C ALA A 99 -7.33 0.65 10.70
N ILE A 100 -6.84 1.42 9.73
CA ILE A 100 -6.69 0.97 8.33
C ILE A 100 -5.62 -0.12 8.20
N LEU A 101 -4.52 -0.02 8.96
CA LEU A 101 -3.57 -1.12 9.08
C LEU A 101 -4.25 -2.37 9.65
N GLY A 102 -5.21 -2.18 10.56
CA GLY A 102 -6.12 -3.18 11.09
C GLY A 102 -7.00 -3.86 10.03
N GLU A 103 -7.29 -3.23 8.90
CA GLU A 103 -8.12 -3.78 7.83
C GLU A 103 -7.29 -4.52 6.75
N LEU A 104 -5.96 -4.46 6.82
CA LEU A 104 -5.07 -4.98 5.79
C LEU A 104 -5.26 -6.49 5.54
N SER A 105 -5.59 -6.84 4.28
CA SER A 105 -5.74 -8.22 3.80
C SER A 105 -4.68 -8.64 2.78
N ALA A 106 -3.86 -7.71 2.30
CA ALA A 106 -2.76 -8.01 1.37
C ALA A 106 -1.74 -8.96 2.00
N SER A 107 -1.39 -10.04 1.31
CA SER A 107 -0.35 -10.96 1.78
C SER A 107 1.05 -10.46 1.45
N THR A 108 1.18 -9.61 0.43
CA THR A 108 2.45 -9.00 0.04
C THR A 108 2.26 -7.52 -0.21
N PHE A 109 3.04 -6.64 0.45
CA PHE A 109 2.91 -5.20 0.21
C PHE A 109 4.15 -4.36 0.55
N GLN A 110 4.16 -3.14 0.03
CA GLN A 110 5.13 -2.11 0.36
C GLN A 110 4.45 -0.75 0.60
N MET A 111 4.78 -0.12 1.72
CA MET A 111 4.44 1.27 2.06
C MET A 111 5.74 2.04 2.30
N ALA A 112 6.33 2.60 1.24
CA ALA A 112 7.57 3.39 1.32
C ALA A 112 7.33 4.90 1.45
N THR A 113 6.07 5.29 1.65
CA THR A 113 5.61 6.67 1.84
C THR A 113 5.22 6.87 3.31
N PRO A 114 5.43 8.08 3.90
CA PRO A 114 5.02 8.34 5.28
C PRO A 114 3.54 8.03 5.54
N SER A 115 3.22 7.61 6.75
CA SER A 115 1.86 7.30 7.21
C SER A 115 1.66 7.69 8.68
N SER A 116 0.43 7.56 9.19
CA SER A 116 0.06 7.85 10.57
C SER A 116 0.05 6.60 11.47
N ILE A 117 0.65 5.49 11.01
CA ILE A 117 0.83 4.29 11.82
C ILE A 117 1.64 4.63 13.07
N THR A 118 1.18 4.18 14.23
CA THR A 118 1.88 4.36 15.51
C THR A 118 2.78 3.17 15.83
N VAL A 119 3.62 3.32 16.85
CA VAL A 119 4.43 2.22 17.38
C VAL A 119 3.54 1.06 17.85
N ASP A 120 2.43 1.38 18.52
CA ASP A 120 1.52 0.38 19.09
C ASP A 120 0.66 -0.30 18.02
N GLY A 121 0.25 0.45 16.99
CA GLY A 121 -0.38 -0.12 15.81
C GLY A 121 0.53 -1.10 15.07
N LEU A 122 1.79 -0.72 14.85
CA LEU A 122 2.78 -1.59 14.22
C LEU A 122 3.06 -2.86 15.07
N ARG A 123 3.20 -2.71 16.39
CA ARG A 123 3.36 -3.85 17.31
C ARG A 123 2.15 -4.78 17.26
N SER A 124 0.93 -4.22 17.25
CA SER A 124 -0.31 -4.99 17.19
C SER A 124 -0.44 -5.75 15.87
N PHE A 125 -0.09 -5.11 14.75
CA PHE A 125 -0.03 -5.75 13.43
C PHE A 125 0.93 -6.95 13.43
N ILE A 126 2.16 -6.76 13.93
CA ILE A 126 3.16 -7.82 14.01
C ILE A 126 2.70 -8.96 14.94
N LYS A 127 2.06 -8.62 16.08
CA LYS A 127 1.50 -9.60 17.00
C LYS A 127 0.41 -10.45 16.32
N ALA A 128 -0.51 -9.83 15.59
CA ALA A 128 -1.58 -10.51 14.87
C ALA A 128 -1.05 -11.42 13.75
N PHE A 129 0.05 -11.03 13.10
CA PHE A 129 0.73 -11.89 12.15
C PHE A 129 1.42 -13.06 12.84
N ALA A 130 2.19 -12.81 13.91
CA ALA A 130 2.90 -13.84 14.66
C ALA A 130 1.96 -14.90 15.26
N SER A 131 0.74 -14.51 15.68
CA SER A 131 -0.30 -15.43 16.16
C SER A 131 -0.97 -16.24 15.05
N GLY A 132 -0.74 -15.92 13.78
CA GLY A 132 -1.41 -16.55 12.63
C GLY A 132 -2.84 -16.05 12.39
N THR A 133 -3.26 -14.98 13.09
CA THR A 133 -4.56 -14.32 12.85
C THR A 133 -4.59 -13.61 11.50
N ARG A 134 -3.41 -13.30 10.93
CA ARG A 134 -3.25 -12.76 9.58
C ARG A 134 -2.25 -13.58 8.78
N SER A 135 -2.50 -13.67 7.47
CA SER A 135 -1.55 -14.24 6.51
C SER A 135 -0.70 -13.14 5.91
N LEU A 136 0.62 -13.26 6.03
CA LEU A 136 1.59 -12.35 5.41
C LEU A 136 2.75 -13.16 4.85
N VAL A 137 3.08 -12.91 3.59
CA VAL A 137 4.24 -13.46 2.89
C VAL A 137 5.42 -12.49 3.05
N ALA A 138 5.23 -11.23 2.67
CA ALA A 138 6.26 -10.19 2.78
C ALA A 138 5.66 -8.77 2.86
N ALA A 139 6.15 -7.95 3.79
CA ALA A 139 5.80 -6.55 3.93
C ALA A 139 7.06 -5.70 4.07
N SER A 140 7.00 -4.48 3.54
CA SER A 140 7.94 -3.40 3.86
C SER A 140 7.16 -2.15 4.26
N ILE A 141 7.46 -1.59 5.43
CA ILE A 141 6.77 -0.41 5.97
C ILE A 141 7.80 0.63 6.34
N LYS A 142 7.66 1.84 5.79
CA LYS A 142 8.34 3.05 6.22
C LYS A 142 7.51 3.74 7.30
N THR A 143 8.07 3.85 8.50
CA THR A 143 7.44 4.49 9.65
C THR A 143 7.75 5.99 9.70
N SER A 144 6.88 6.76 10.36
CA SER A 144 7.13 8.17 10.67
C SER A 144 8.08 8.35 11.87
N PHE A 145 8.15 7.33 12.75
CA PHE A 145 8.97 7.26 13.96
C PHE A 145 10.22 6.37 13.79
N PRO A 146 11.26 6.56 14.61
CA PRO A 146 12.44 5.68 14.60
C PRO A 146 12.12 4.29 15.18
N LEU A 147 12.68 3.24 14.56
CA LEU A 147 12.53 1.84 14.96
C LEU A 147 13.57 1.41 16.00
N ARG A 148 14.62 2.20 16.22
CA ARG A 148 15.65 1.92 17.23
C ARG A 148 15.02 1.92 18.63
N GLY A 149 15.29 0.88 19.40
CA GLY A 149 14.73 0.71 20.75
C GLY A 149 13.28 0.22 20.80
N VAL A 150 12.63 0.00 19.65
CA VAL A 150 11.29 -0.61 19.62
C VAL A 150 11.44 -2.13 19.73
N THR A 151 10.96 -2.68 20.84
CA THR A 151 10.81 -4.14 20.99
C THR A 151 9.56 -4.62 20.26
N PHE A 152 9.73 -5.64 19.41
CA PHE A 152 8.64 -6.35 18.74
C PHE A 152 8.43 -7.72 19.40
N PRO A 153 7.18 -8.23 19.43
CA PRO A 153 6.90 -9.54 20.00
C PRO A 153 7.68 -10.65 19.28
N SER A 154 8.04 -11.71 20.01
CA SER A 154 8.78 -12.84 19.42
C SER A 154 7.93 -13.47 18.32
N ALA A 155 8.44 -13.35 17.10
CA ALA A 155 7.68 -13.62 15.92
C ALA A 155 8.06 -15.03 15.43
N GLY A 156 7.64 -16.07 16.17
CA GLY A 156 8.05 -17.46 15.91
C GLY A 156 7.72 -17.99 14.50
N LYS A 157 6.88 -17.28 13.74
CA LYS A 157 6.53 -17.56 12.34
C LYS A 157 6.96 -16.46 11.36
N ALA A 158 7.62 -15.41 11.85
CA ALA A 158 7.87 -14.20 11.11
C ALA A 158 9.32 -13.75 11.25
N LYS A 159 9.98 -13.50 10.12
CA LYS A 159 11.29 -12.86 10.08
C LYS A 159 11.09 -11.35 10.00
N ILE A 160 11.57 -10.65 11.04
CA ILE A 160 11.56 -9.19 11.12
C ILE A 160 12.99 -8.69 10.92
N SER A 161 13.17 -7.72 10.03
CA SER A 161 14.46 -7.07 9.81
C SER A 161 14.28 -5.56 9.68
N ILE A 162 15.00 -4.79 10.49
CA ILE A 162 15.05 -3.33 10.39
C ILE A 162 16.14 -2.99 9.38
N VAL A 163 15.75 -2.38 8.25
CA VAL A 163 16.66 -2.06 7.14
C VAL A 163 17.42 -0.77 7.41
N ASN A 164 16.72 0.22 7.96
CA ASN A 164 17.27 1.51 8.35
C ASN A 164 16.47 2.05 9.55
N GLU A 165 16.76 3.27 9.99
CA GLU A 165 16.13 3.87 11.17
C GLU A 165 14.58 3.86 11.12
N LYS A 166 13.97 3.90 9.93
CA LYS A 166 12.52 4.04 9.77
C LYS A 166 11.89 3.00 8.85
N THR A 167 12.60 1.94 8.46
CA THR A 167 12.07 0.92 7.55
C THR A 167 12.16 -0.46 8.16
N ILE A 168 11.02 -1.13 8.27
CA ILE A 168 10.89 -2.50 8.76
C ILE A 168 10.41 -3.41 7.63
N ASN A 169 11.10 -4.52 7.44
CA ASN A 169 10.65 -5.62 6.59
C ASN A 169 10.16 -6.76 7.49
N ILE A 170 9.05 -7.36 7.08
CA ILE A 170 8.40 -8.47 7.79
C ILE A 170 8.13 -9.55 6.74
N SER A 171 8.46 -10.80 7.02
CA SER A 171 8.16 -11.91 6.09
C SER A 171 7.80 -13.17 6.84
N SER A 172 7.02 -14.07 6.23
CA SER A 172 6.83 -15.41 6.78
C SER A 172 8.13 -16.19 6.75
N MET A 173 8.45 -16.91 7.82
CA MET A 173 9.46 -17.96 7.71
C MET A 173 8.90 -19.07 6.82
N ALA A 174 9.63 -19.46 5.78
CA ALA A 174 9.26 -20.64 5.00
C ALA A 174 9.19 -21.83 5.96
N THR A 175 8.03 -22.50 6.02
CA THR A 175 7.98 -23.84 6.59
C THR A 175 8.92 -24.71 5.74
N PRO A 176 9.87 -25.45 6.35
CA PRO A 176 10.57 -26.49 5.62
C PRO A 176 9.50 -27.36 4.97
N GLN A 177 9.48 -27.42 3.63
CA GLN A 177 8.66 -28.41 2.97
C GLN A 177 9.18 -29.76 3.46
N ALA A 178 8.34 -30.50 4.17
CA ALA A 178 8.62 -31.90 4.41
C ALA A 178 8.72 -32.55 3.03
N VAL A 179 9.95 -32.90 2.64
CA VAL A 179 10.17 -33.77 1.50
C VAL A 179 9.64 -35.12 1.95
N CYS A 180 8.44 -35.47 1.46
CA CYS A 180 7.92 -36.84 1.54
C CYS A 180 8.62 -37.72 0.52
#